data_AF-C7N4C1-F1
#
_entry.id   AF-C7N4C1-F1
#
_cell.length_a   1.000
_cell.length_b   1.000
_cell.length_c   1.000
_cell.angle_alpha   90.00
_cell.angle_beta   90.00
_cell.angle_gamma   90.00
#
_symmetry.space_group_name_H-M   'P 1'
#
loop_
_entity.id
_entity.type
_entity.pdbx_description
1 polymer ?
#
loop_
_entity_poly.entity_id
_entity_poly.type
_entity_poly.pdbx_seq_one_letter_code
_entity_poly.pdbx_strand_id
1 'polypeptide(L)' 'MENVGLFDRERQGMSVYYSLNYEALEEYRRLLDFAFEHASTPCPYGYDCRSCPNSDTCV' A
#
# COMPACT_ATOMS: atom_id res chain seq x y z
N MET A 1 0.55 -7.11 -14.68
CA MET A 1 0.06 -5.79 -14.25
C MET A 1 -1.16 -5.36 -15.04
N GLU A 2 -1.25 -5.64 -16.35
CA GLU A 2 -2.50 -5.54 -17.13
C GLU A 2 -3.66 -6.34 -16.50
N ASN A 3 -3.45 -7.63 -16.18
CA ASN A 3 -4.47 -8.50 -15.55
C ASN A 3 -4.91 -8.07 -14.15
N VAL A 4 -4.18 -7.16 -13.50
CA VAL A 4 -4.53 -6.62 -12.19
C VAL A 4 -5.07 -5.18 -12.30
N GLY A 5 -5.36 -4.72 -13.52
CA GLY A 5 -6.09 -3.46 -13.79
C GLY A 5 -5.28 -2.17 -13.60
N LEU A 6 -3.96 -2.24 -13.43
CA LEU A 6 -3.14 -1.05 -13.16
C LEU A 6 -2.80 -0.22 -14.41
N PHE A 7 -2.90 -0.83 -15.59
CA PHE A 7 -2.73 -0.15 -16.86
C PHE A 7 -3.52 -0.86 -17.95
N ASP A 8 -3.90 -0.11 -18.97
CA ASP A 8 -4.53 -0.61 -20.17
C ASP A 8 -3.51 -0.69 -21.30
N ARG A 9 -3.74 -1.65 -22.20
CA ARG A 9 -2.92 -1.88 -23.38
C ARG A 9 -3.80 -1.79 -24.62
N GLU A 10 -3.44 -0.93 -25.55
CA GLU A 10 -4.13 -0.78 -26.82
C GLU A 10 -3.17 -1.05 -27.98
N ARG A 11 -3.58 -1.85 -28.96
CA ARG A 11 -2.79 -2.11 -30.17
C ARG A 11 -3.40 -1.37 -31.35
N GLN A 12 -2.62 -0.51 -32.00
CA GLN A 12 -2.98 0.09 -33.29
C GLN A 12 -1.95 -0.30 -34.34
N GLY A 13 -2.33 -1.24 -35.21
CA GLY A 13 -1.45 -1.80 -36.24
C GLY A 13 -0.23 -2.52 -35.65
N MET A 14 0.96 -2.01 -35.95
CA MET A 14 2.24 -2.51 -35.42
C MET A 14 2.63 -1.88 -34.08
N SER A 15 1.95 -0.80 -33.67
CA SER A 15 2.25 -0.09 -32.44
C SER A 15 1.42 -0.63 -31.27
N VAL A 16 2.02 -0.62 -30.08
CA VAL A 16 1.36 -0.96 -28.81
C VAL A 16 1.49 0.23 -27.88
N TYR A 17 0.35 0.71 -27.38
CA TYR A 17 0.22 1.82 -26.47
C TYR A 17 -0.16 1.31 -25.10
N TYR A 18 0.34 2.01 -24.07
CA TYR A 18 0.06 1.71 -22.68
C TYR A 18 -0.42 2.99 -22.00
N SER A 19 -1.48 2.89 -21.22
CA SER A 19 -2.00 3.99 -20.39
C SER A 19 -2.16 3.51 -18.96
N LEU A 20 -1.73 4.33 -18.00
CA LEU A 20 -1.96 4.04 -16.59
C LEU A 20 -3.43 4.24 -16.25
N ASN A 21 -3.98 3.31 -15.46
CA ASN A 21 -5.28 3.50 -14.84
C ASN A 21 -5.08 4.25 -13.51
N TYR A 22 -5.19 5.58 -13.57
CA TYR A 22 -4.94 6.44 -12.41
C TYR A 22 -5.94 6.21 -11.27
N GLU A 23 -7.19 5.88 -11.59
CA GLU A 23 -8.22 5.57 -10.59
C GLU A 23 -7.84 4.32 -9.80
N ALA A 24 -7.49 3.23 -10.50
CA ALA A 24 -7.03 2.00 -9.85
C ALA A 24 -5.75 2.22 -9.02
N LEU A 25 -4.82 3.05 -9.50
CA LEU A 25 -3.61 3.39 -8.75
C LEU A 25 -3.91 4.15 -7.46
N GLU A 26 -4.85 5.10 -7.50
CA GLU A 26 -5.24 5.86 -6.32
C GLU A 26 -5.94 4.98 -5.27
N GLU A 27 -6.82 4.08 -5.71
CA GLU A 27 -7.45 3.10 -4.83
C GLU A 27 -6.39 2.19 -4.19
N TYR A 28 -5.45 1.66 -4.98
CA TYR A 28 -4.40 0.79 -4.46
C TYR A 28 -3.51 1.52 -3.45
N ARG A 29 -3.19 2.80 -3.71
CA ARG A 29 -2.45 3.66 -2.77
C ARG A 29 -3.21 3.81 -1.45
N ARG A 30 -4.52 4.08 -1.51
CA ARG A 30 -5.39 4.22 -0.33
C ARG A 30 -5.44 2.93 0.49
N LEU A 31 -5.56 1.78 -0.17
CA LEU A 31 -5.56 0.47 0.49
C LEU A 31 -4.24 0.19 1.21
N LEU A 32 -3.11 0.54 0.58
CA LEU A 32 -1.79 0.43 1.22
C LEU A 32 -1.69 1.36 2.44
N ASP A 33 -2.09 2.62 2.31
CA ASP A 33 -2.04 3.58 3.42
C ASP A 33 -2.94 3.13 4.59
N PHE A 34 -4.10 2.54 4.31
CA PHE A 34 -4.97 1.96 5.35
C PHE A 34 -4.36 0.72 6.00
N ALA A 35 -3.88 -0.24 5.21
CA ALA A 35 -3.32 -1.49 5.72
C ALA A 35 -2.06 -1.26 6.58
N PHE A 36 -1.33 -0.18 6.31
CA PHE A 36 -0.10 0.18 7.01
C PHE A 36 -0.23 1.45 7.84
N GLU A 37 -1.46 1.90 8.15
CA GLU A 37 -1.70 3.08 8.97
C GLU A 37 -0.92 2.97 10.30
N HIS A 38 -0.98 1.80 10.92
CA HIS A 38 -0.35 1.51 12.20
C HIS A 38 1.19 1.49 12.12
N ALA A 39 1.75 1.22 10.94
CA ALA A 39 3.20 1.26 10.70
C ALA A 39 3.72 2.70 10.59
N SER A 40 2.85 3.64 10.24
CA SER A 40 3.17 5.06 10.16
C SER A 40 2.89 5.81 11.47
N THR A 41 2.09 5.24 12.37
CA THR A 41 1.86 5.79 13.71
C THR A 41 2.97 5.35 14.67
N PRO A 42 3.59 6.27 15.43
CA PRO A 42 4.57 5.91 16.43
C PRO A 42 3.93 5.04 17.53
N CYS A 43 4.69 4.07 18.06
CA CYS A 43 4.27 3.27 19.19
C CYS A 43 3.83 4.18 20.35
N PRO A 44 2.62 4.00 20.94
CA PRO A 44 2.12 4.86 22.03
C PRO A 44 3.04 4.93 23.25
N TYR A 45 3.85 3.89 23.45
CA TYR A 45 4.81 3.77 24.56
C TYR A 45 6.26 4.02 24.13
N GLY A 46 6.48 4.60 22.94
CA GLY A 46 7.82 4.94 22.46
C GLY A 46 8.77 3.75 22.35
N TYR A 47 8.22 2.55 22.13
CA TYR A 47 8.96 1.28 22.16
C TYR A 47 9.60 0.94 23.52
N ASP A 48 9.18 1.58 24.62
CA ASP A 48 9.62 1.25 25.97
C ASP A 48 8.77 0.10 26.56
N CYS A 49 9.35 -1.09 26.58
CA CYS A 49 8.68 -2.28 27.10
C CYS A 49 8.32 -2.20 28.60
N ARG A 50 8.94 -1.29 29.38
CA ARG A 50 8.66 -1.13 30.81
C ARG A 50 7.34 -0.40 31.08
N SER A 51 6.91 0.44 30.15
CA SER A 51 5.65 1.19 30.23
C SER A 51 4.54 0.58 29.37
N CYS A 52 4.84 -0.47 28.60
CA CYS A 52 3.88 -1.16 27.74
C CYS A 52 2.98 -2.13 28.53
N PRO A 53 1.65 -2.08 28.38
CA PRO A 53 0.72 -2.96 29.10
C PRO A 53 0.85 -4.44 28.71
N ASN A 54 1.43 -4.73 27.54
CA ASN A 54 1.67 -6.09 27.06
C ASN A 54 3.17 -6.42 27.11
N SER A 55 3.87 -6.06 28.19
CA SER A 55 5.32 -6.28 28.36
C SER A 55 5.74 -7.74 28.13
N ASP A 56 4.85 -8.69 28.40
CA ASP A 56 5.07 -10.13 28.22
C ASP A 56 5.24 -10.54 26.74
N THR A 57 4.83 -9.68 25.81
CA THR A 57 4.96 -9.88 24.35
C THR A 57 6.08 -9.05 23.72
N CYS A 58 6.80 -8.26 24.53
CA CYS A 58 7.97 -7.52 24.06
C CYS A 58 9.13 -8.50 23.81
N VAL A 59 9.70 -8.47 22.60
CA VAL A 59 10.88 -9.25 22.18
C VAL A 59 12.08 -8.33 22.05
#